data_AF-A0A4Y2SP88-F1
#
_entry.id   AF-A0A4Y2SP88-F1
#
_cell.length_a   1.000
_cell.length_b   1.000
_cell.length_c   1.000
_cell.angle_alpha   90.00
_cell.angle_beta   90.00
_cell.angle_gamma   90.00
#
_symmetry.space_group_name_H-M   'P 1'
#
loop_
_entity.id
_entity.type
_entity.pdbx_description
1 polymer ?
#
loop_
_entity_poly.entity_id
_entity_poly.type
_entity_poly.pdbx_seq_one_letter_code
_entity_poly.pdbx_strand_id
1 'polypeptide(L)'
;MARNKDISVDVRNLVIIHWKTGKSVRCIRQFLKFSKSTVFNIIRRFKKTNSAGTKQRSGRLRAFSEREERWIVRQAHINPKTSAVKLSLKCKSRFRKSVIPETVRNILKTHKYHGRVPRRKPYISKANRKSRLAFAKMCVKQPTEF
;
A
#
# COMPACT_ATOMS: atom_id res chain seq x y z
N MET A 1 -28.34 6.41 -2.01
CA MET A 1 -28.21 7.79 -1.47
C MET A 1 -26.78 8.29 -1.67
N ALA A 2 -26.57 9.22 -2.60
CA ALA A 2 -25.28 9.90 -2.74
C ALA A 2 -25.01 10.72 -1.46
N ARG A 3 -23.82 10.60 -0.88
CA ARG A 3 -23.47 11.35 0.32
C ARG A 3 -22.98 12.75 -0.07
N ASN A 4 -23.43 13.76 0.67
CA ASN A 4 -22.98 15.13 0.53
C ASN A 4 -21.46 15.24 0.74
N LYS A 5 -20.85 16.20 0.05
CA LYS A 5 -19.42 16.53 0.15
C LYS A 5 -19.03 16.77 1.61
N ASP A 6 -17.90 16.19 2.01
CA ASP A 6 -17.36 16.41 3.35
C ASP A 6 -17.01 17.90 3.55
N ILE A 7 -17.31 18.44 4.74
CA ILE A 7 -16.96 19.83 5.11
C ILE A 7 -15.44 19.99 5.08
N SER A 8 -14.94 21.09 4.52
CA SER A 8 -13.50 21.39 4.45
C SER A 8 -12.87 21.47 5.84
N VAL A 9 -11.56 21.22 5.90
CA VAL A 9 -10.82 21.24 7.17
C VAL A 9 -10.81 22.63 7.79
N ASP A 10 -10.68 23.68 6.97
CA ASP A 10 -10.64 25.08 7.42
C ASP A 10 -11.93 25.48 8.12
N VAL A 11 -13.07 25.08 7.56
CA VAL A 11 -14.39 25.35 8.15
C VAL A 11 -14.56 24.63 9.49
N ARG A 12 -14.02 23.42 9.64
CA ARG A 12 -14.02 22.73 10.94
C ARG A 12 -13.10 23.41 11.95
N ASN A 13 -11.95 23.92 11.49
CA ASN A 13 -11.05 24.71 12.33
C ASN A 13 -11.75 25.98 12.85
N LEU A 14 -12.53 26.67 12.03
CA LEU A 14 -13.35 27.82 12.48
C LEU A 14 -14.33 27.43 13.59
N VAL A 15 -15.04 26.30 13.44
CA VAL A 15 -15.91 25.76 14.50
C VAL A 15 -15.13 25.51 15.79
N ILE A 16 -13.94 24.92 15.68
CA ILE A 16 -13.10 24.59 16.84
C ILE A 16 -12.55 25.84 17.51
N ILE A 17 -12.14 26.86 16.75
CA ILE A 17 -11.67 28.15 17.28
C ILE A 17 -12.80 28.80 18.08
N HIS A 18 -14.00 28.93 17.50
CA HIS A 18 -15.14 29.51 18.22
C HIS A 18 -15.52 28.73 19.48
N TRP A 19 -15.45 27.41 19.44
CA TRP A 19 -15.69 26.58 20.61
C TRP A 19 -14.62 26.79 21.69
N LYS A 20 -13.34 26.87 21.32
CA LYS A 20 -12.23 27.16 22.25
C LYS A 20 -12.36 28.56 22.88
N THR A 21 -12.90 29.53 22.15
CA THR A 21 -13.22 30.87 22.70
C THR A 21 -14.44 30.89 23.65
N GLY A 22 -15.03 29.72 23.96
CA GLY A 22 -16.14 29.61 24.91
C GLY A 22 -17.54 29.81 24.31
N LYS A 23 -17.68 29.97 22.99
CA LYS A 23 -19.00 30.14 22.36
C LYS A 23 -19.83 28.85 22.45
N SER A 24 -21.12 29.02 22.74
CA SER A 24 -22.06 27.89 22.79
C SER A 24 -22.31 27.30 21.40
N VAL A 25 -22.67 26.01 21.34
CA VAL A 25 -23.02 25.32 20.08
C VAL A 25 -24.14 26.06 19.32
N ARG A 26 -25.09 26.66 20.05
CA ARG A 26 -26.20 27.44 19.47
C ARG A 26 -25.68 28.69 18.76
N CYS A 27 -24.77 29.43 19.39
CA CYS A 27 -24.14 30.62 18.82
C CYS A 27 -23.33 30.29 17.56
N ILE A 28 -22.49 29.24 17.64
CA ILE A 28 -21.67 28.78 16.50
C ILE A 28 -22.54 28.37 15.32
N ARG A 29 -23.64 27.66 15.58
CA ARG A 29 -24.61 27.24 14.56
C ARG A 29 -25.22 28.43 13.83
N GLN A 30 -25.67 29.45 14.57
CA GLN A 30 -26.26 30.67 13.99
C GLN A 30 -25.23 31.45 13.18
N PHE A 31 -24.00 31.58 13.69
CA PHE A 31 -22.93 32.32 13.01
C PHE A 31 -22.48 31.64 11.71
N LEU A 32 -22.21 30.33 11.74
CA LEU A 32 -21.69 29.58 10.59
C LEU A 32 -22.78 28.95 9.70
N LYS A 33 -24.06 29.16 10.03
CA LYS A 33 -25.24 28.61 9.33
C LYS A 33 -25.20 27.09 9.11
N PHE A 34 -24.60 26.35 10.05
CA PHE A 34 -24.58 24.89 10.03
C PHE A 34 -25.78 24.28 10.77
N SER A 35 -25.98 22.96 10.65
CA SER A 35 -26.94 22.26 11.50
C SER A 35 -26.41 22.09 12.92
N LYS A 36 -27.28 21.97 13.92
CA LYS A 36 -26.86 21.72 15.32
C LYS A 36 -26.02 20.44 15.42
N SER A 37 -26.43 19.40 14.70
CA SER A 37 -25.77 18.09 14.71
C SER A 37 -24.37 18.12 14.10
N THR A 38 -24.14 18.90 13.04
CA THR A 38 -22.81 19.02 12.42
C THR A 38 -21.82 19.71 13.35
N VAL A 39 -22.19 20.87 13.93
CA VAL A 39 -21.35 21.58 14.91
C VAL A 39 -21.04 20.67 16.12
N PHE A 40 -22.07 20.01 16.67
CA PHE A 40 -21.90 19.08 17.78
C PHE A 40 -20.96 17.91 17.44
N ASN A 41 -21.12 17.30 16.26
CA ASN A 41 -20.29 16.18 15.83
C ASN A 41 -18.83 16.58 15.60
N ILE A 42 -18.58 17.80 15.08
CA ILE A 42 -17.22 18.35 14.93
C ILE A 42 -16.56 18.47 16.30
N ILE A 43 -17.23 19.12 17.26
CA ILE A 43 -16.71 19.30 18.63
C ILE A 43 -16.51 17.93 19.32
N ARG A 44 -17.48 17.03 19.22
CA ARG A 44 -17.40 15.68 19.80
C ARG A 44 -16.23 14.88 19.23
N ARG A 45 -15.98 14.94 17.93
CA ARG A 45 -14.83 14.28 17.29
C ARG A 45 -13.51 14.92 17.70
N PHE A 46 -13.48 16.25 17.76
CA PHE A 46 -12.29 16.99 18.19
C PHE A 46 -11.91 16.61 19.63
N LYS A 47 -12.87 16.60 20.58
CA LYS A 47 -12.64 16.15 21.97
C LYS A 47 -12.05 14.73 22.07
N LYS A 48 -12.40 13.83 21.15
CA LYS A 48 -11.93 12.43 21.15
C LYS A 48 -10.58 12.22 20.48
N THR A 49 -10.23 13.05 19.49
CA THR A 49 -9.11 12.78 18.58
C THR A 49 -8.11 13.93 18.47
N ASN A 50 -8.40 15.07 19.10
CA ASN A 50 -7.65 16.33 19.03
C ASN A 50 -7.29 16.77 17.61
N SER A 51 -8.09 16.38 16.62
CA SER A 51 -7.87 16.68 15.20
C SER A 51 -9.16 17.15 14.53
N ALA A 52 -9.05 18.17 13.70
CA ALA A 52 -10.12 18.65 12.83
C ALA A 52 -10.23 17.85 11.52
N GLY A 53 -9.16 17.10 11.19
CA GLY A 53 -9.05 16.33 9.96
C GLY A 53 -10.05 15.17 9.92
N THR A 54 -10.53 14.84 8.72
CA THR A 54 -11.22 13.57 8.50
C THR A 54 -10.17 12.46 8.58
N LYS A 55 -10.38 11.46 9.45
CA LYS A 55 -9.55 10.26 9.40
C LYS A 55 -9.75 9.55 8.07
N GLN A 56 -8.64 9.10 7.47
CA GLN A 56 -8.69 8.24 6.30
C GLN A 56 -9.55 7.01 6.63
N ARG A 57 -10.44 6.65 5.71
CA ARG A 57 -11.28 5.46 5.87
C ARG A 57 -10.40 4.24 5.63
N SER A 58 -10.61 3.16 6.39
CA SER A 58 -9.83 1.92 6.26
C SER A 58 -9.92 1.26 4.88
N GLY A 59 -10.91 1.65 4.07
CA GLY A 59 -11.14 1.06 2.76
C GLY A 59 -11.65 -0.38 2.85
N ARG A 60 -11.66 -1.06 1.71
CA ARG A 60 -11.98 -2.49 1.63
C ARG A 60 -10.78 -3.30 2.10
N LEU A 61 -11.01 -4.26 3.00
CA LEU A 61 -9.98 -5.20 3.42
C LEU A 61 -9.43 -6.00 2.22
N ARG A 62 -8.13 -6.27 2.24
CA ARG A 62 -7.49 -7.12 1.23
C ARG A 62 -7.98 -8.57 1.37
N ALA A 63 -7.98 -9.30 0.26
CA ALA A 63 -8.36 -10.72 0.26
C ALA A 63 -7.37 -11.60 1.05
N PHE A 64 -6.09 -11.24 0.99
CA PHE A 64 -5.01 -11.91 1.71
C PHE A 64 -4.43 -11.01 2.80
N SER A 65 -4.04 -11.65 3.90
CA SER A 65 -3.21 -11.07 4.95
C SER A 65 -1.74 -11.05 4.51
N GLU A 66 -0.92 -10.22 5.17
CA GLU A 66 0.51 -10.14 4.87
C GLU A 66 1.24 -11.48 4.98
N ARG A 67 0.83 -12.34 5.92
CA ARG A 67 1.43 -13.68 6.09
C ARG A 67 1.12 -14.58 4.90
N GLU A 68 -0.10 -14.51 4.39
CA GLU A 68 -0.52 -15.27 3.21
C GLU A 68 0.17 -14.73 1.96
N GLU A 69 0.27 -13.41 1.79
CA GLU A 69 1.01 -12.77 0.70
C GLU A 69 2.49 -13.22 0.70
N ARG A 70 3.16 -13.21 1.85
CA ARG A 70 4.54 -13.72 2.00
C ARG A 70 4.67 -15.18 1.58
N TRP A 71 3.68 -16.01 1.89
CA TRP A 71 3.68 -17.41 1.45
C TRP A 71 3.54 -17.52 -0.07
N ILE A 72 2.66 -16.73 -0.69
CA ILE A 72 2.48 -16.70 -2.16
C ILE A 72 3.79 -16.32 -2.84
N VAL A 73 4.46 -15.27 -2.36
CA VAL A 73 5.76 -14.83 -2.88
C VAL A 73 6.81 -15.93 -2.73
N ARG A 74 6.84 -16.62 -1.59
CA ARG A 74 7.75 -17.76 -1.39
C ARG A 74 7.49 -18.88 -2.39
N GLN A 75 6.23 -19.19 -2.70
CA GLN A 75 5.89 -20.20 -3.70
C GLN A 75 6.37 -19.80 -5.10
N ALA A 76 6.24 -18.52 -5.46
CA ALA A 76 6.74 -18.00 -6.73
C ALA A 76 8.28 -18.03 -6.79
N HIS A 77 8.96 -17.80 -5.66
CA HIS A 77 10.41 -17.89 -5.58
C HIS A 77 10.92 -19.34 -5.74
N ILE A 78 10.27 -20.32 -5.10
CA ILE A 78 10.65 -21.74 -5.21
C ILE A 78 10.52 -22.25 -6.64
N ASN A 79 9.44 -21.88 -7.35
CA ASN A 79 9.26 -22.25 -8.74
C ASN A 79 8.77 -21.04 -9.56
N PRO A 80 9.70 -20.28 -10.17
CA PRO A 80 9.39 -19.07 -10.94
C PRO A 80 8.52 -19.29 -12.18
N LYS A 81 8.40 -20.53 -12.66
CA LYS A 81 7.55 -20.90 -13.81
C LYS A 81 6.09 -21.15 -13.41
N THR A 82 5.75 -21.09 -12.13
CA THR A 82 4.37 -21.31 -11.68
C THR A 82 3.46 -20.18 -12.16
N SER A 83 2.37 -20.55 -12.83
CA SER A 83 1.38 -19.58 -13.29
C SER A 83 0.53 -19.07 -12.13
N ALA A 84 -0.02 -17.86 -12.28
CA ALA A 84 -0.94 -17.27 -11.29
C ALA A 84 -2.19 -18.13 -11.05
N VAL A 85 -2.66 -18.88 -12.06
CA VAL A 85 -3.78 -19.83 -11.94
C VAL A 85 -3.40 -21.01 -11.03
N LYS A 86 -2.21 -21.59 -11.22
CA LYS A 86 -1.74 -22.66 -10.33
C LYS A 86 -1.54 -22.15 -8.90
N LEU A 87 -1.03 -20.93 -8.74
CA LEU A 87 -0.88 -20.30 -7.43
C LEU A 87 -2.23 -20.02 -6.76
N SER A 88 -3.26 -19.59 -7.49
CA SER A 88 -4.59 -19.38 -6.90
C SER A 88 -5.22 -20.69 -6.42
N LEU A 89 -5.05 -21.79 -7.17
CA LEU A 89 -5.47 -23.12 -6.73
C LEU A 89 -4.74 -23.58 -5.47
N LYS A 90 -3.43 -23.36 -5.39
CA LYS A 90 -2.63 -23.62 -4.18
C LYS A 90 -3.10 -22.78 -2.98
N CYS A 91 -3.46 -21.51 -3.22
CA CYS A 91 -4.03 -20.64 -2.19
C CYS A 91 -5.39 -21.14 -1.71
N LYS A 92 -6.25 -21.63 -2.63
CA LYS A 92 -7.54 -22.22 -2.29
C LYS A 92 -7.36 -23.46 -1.41
N SER A 93 -6.43 -24.34 -1.76
CA SER A 93 -6.13 -25.54 -0.96
C SER A 93 -5.60 -25.20 0.44
N ARG A 94 -4.66 -24.24 0.54
CA ARG A 94 -3.99 -23.94 1.81
C ARG A 94 -4.77 -23.02 2.74
N PHE A 95 -5.38 -21.97 2.20
CA PHE A 95 -6.04 -20.91 2.98
C PHE A 95 -7.58 -20.97 2.90
N ARG A 96 -8.14 -21.91 2.13
CA ARG A 96 -9.59 -22.00 1.85
C ARG A 96 -10.18 -20.73 1.24
N LYS A 97 -9.34 -19.92 0.58
CA LYS A 97 -9.72 -18.67 -0.09
C LYS A 97 -9.75 -18.86 -1.59
N SER A 98 -10.94 -18.76 -2.18
CA SER A 98 -11.12 -18.75 -3.63
C SER A 98 -10.92 -17.33 -4.15
N VAL A 99 -9.88 -17.12 -4.96
CA VAL A 99 -9.56 -15.81 -5.55
C VAL A 99 -9.38 -15.94 -7.05
N ILE A 100 -9.70 -14.87 -7.76
CA ILE A 100 -9.42 -14.74 -9.19
C ILE A 100 -7.88 -14.67 -9.37
N PRO A 101 -7.32 -15.27 -10.44
CA PRO A 101 -5.87 -15.22 -10.70
C PRO A 101 -5.27 -13.81 -10.75
N GLU A 102 -6.05 -12.78 -11.12
CA GLU A 102 -5.59 -11.38 -11.13
C GLU A 102 -5.19 -10.88 -9.73
N THR A 103 -5.88 -11.31 -8.67
CA THR A 103 -5.52 -10.96 -7.29
C THR A 103 -4.11 -11.43 -6.96
N VAL A 104 -3.75 -12.65 -7.39
CA VAL A 104 -2.40 -13.21 -7.21
C VAL A 104 -1.38 -12.43 -8.05
N ARG A 105 -1.71 -12.06 -9.30
CA ARG A 105 -0.83 -11.23 -10.14
C ARG A 105 -0.56 -9.87 -9.50
N ASN A 106 -1.58 -9.23 -8.93
CA ASN A 106 -1.45 -7.93 -8.26
C ASN A 106 -0.54 -8.02 -7.03
N ILE A 107 -0.65 -9.07 -6.23
CA ILE A 107 0.28 -9.32 -5.11
C ILE A 107 1.71 -9.46 -5.63
N LEU A 108 1.93 -10.28 -6.66
CA LEU A 108 3.26 -10.47 -7.25
C LEU A 108 3.83 -9.16 -7.79
N LYS A 109 3.03 -8.34 -8.49
CA LYS A 109 3.43 -7.02 -9.00
C LYS A 109 3.83 -6.07 -7.86
N THR A 110 3.08 -6.03 -6.75
CA THR A 110 3.41 -5.22 -5.56
C THR A 110 4.78 -5.62 -4.99
N HIS A 111 5.13 -6.90 -5.06
CA HIS A 111 6.44 -7.42 -4.67
C HIS A 111 7.50 -7.37 -5.78
N LYS A 112 7.27 -6.62 -6.87
CA LYS A 112 8.16 -6.47 -8.03
C LYS A 112 8.47 -7.78 -8.79
N TYR A 113 7.60 -8.78 -8.68
CA TYR A 113 7.65 -9.97 -9.52
C TYR A 113 6.91 -9.70 -10.84
N HIS A 114 7.66 -9.78 -11.93
CA HIS A 114 7.13 -9.60 -13.28
C HIS A 114 7.32 -10.87 -14.09
N GLY A 115 6.32 -11.20 -14.92
CA GLY A 115 6.49 -12.22 -15.95
C GLY A 115 7.52 -11.75 -16.95
N ARG A 116 8.72 -12.34 -16.91
CA ARG A 116 9.81 -12.07 -17.85
C ARG A 116 10.29 -13.39 -18.42
N VAL A 117 10.58 -13.40 -19.72
CA VAL A 117 11.26 -14.52 -20.35
C VAL A 117 12.76 -14.32 -20.15
N PRO A 118 13.49 -15.28 -19.55
CA PRO A 118 14.93 -15.18 -19.44
C PRO A 118 15.53 -15.14 -20.86
N ARG A 119 16.33 -14.12 -21.15
CA ARG A 119 17.04 -14.04 -22.43
C ARG A 119 18.05 -15.19 -22.50
N ARG A 120 18.06 -15.93 -23.61
CA ARG A 120 19.14 -16.88 -23.92
C ARG A 120 20.42 -16.07 -24.10
N LYS A 121 21.34 -16.15 -23.14
CA LYS A 121 22.68 -15.59 -23.28
C LYS A 121 23.55 -16.61 -24.02
N PRO A 122 24.39 -16.20 -24.99
CA PRO A 122 25.35 -17.10 -25.59
C PRO A 122 26.26 -17.67 -24.50
N TYR A 123 26.55 -18.97 -24.58
CA TYR A 123 27.45 -19.61 -23.63
C TYR A 123 28.86 -19.03 -23.79
N ILE A 124 29.40 -18.47 -22.70
CA ILE A 124 30.79 -18.02 -22.67
C ILE A 124 31.68 -19.27 -22.70
N SER A 125 32.61 -19.31 -23.65
CA SER A 125 33.64 -20.36 -23.74
C SER A 125 34.41 -20.48 -22.42
N LYS A 126 34.96 -21.67 -22.14
CA LYS A 126 35.73 -21.91 -20.91
C LYS A 126 36.91 -20.92 -20.78
N ALA A 127 37.60 -20.64 -21.89
CA ALA A 127 38.69 -19.66 -21.97
C ALA A 127 38.23 -18.25 -21.57
N ASN A 128 37.17 -17.74 -22.21
CA ASN A 128 36.66 -16.39 -21.93
C ASN A 128 36.16 -16.25 -20.50
N ARG A 129 35.62 -17.32 -19.90
CA ARG A 129 35.20 -17.34 -18.50
C ARG A 129 36.39 -17.17 -17.55
N LYS A 130 37.51 -17.85 -17.82
CA LYS A 130 38.75 -17.73 -17.05
C LYS A 130 39.33 -16.33 -17.16
N SER A 131 39.42 -15.77 -18.37
CA SER A 131 39.94 -14.42 -18.61
C SER A 131 39.08 -13.35 -17.93
N ARG A 132 37.74 -13.45 -18.02
CA ARG A 132 36.82 -12.54 -17.33
C ARG A 132 36.94 -12.62 -15.81
N LEU A 133 37.11 -13.82 -15.25
CA LEU A 133 37.32 -13.99 -13.81
C LEU A 133 38.63 -13.38 -13.35
N ALA A 134 39.72 -13.59 -14.11
CA ALA A 134 41.03 -13.01 -13.82
C ALA A 134 40.97 -11.48 -13.86
N PHE A 135 40.36 -10.91 -14.90
CA PHE A 135 40.12 -9.47 -15.03
C PHE A 135 39.31 -8.91 -13.86
N ALA A 136 38.17 -9.52 -13.50
CA ALA A 136 37.35 -9.07 -12.38
C ALA A 136 38.11 -9.09 -11.05
N LYS A 137 38.91 -10.14 -10.78
CA LYS A 137 39.76 -10.23 -9.59
C LYS A 137 40.86 -9.16 -9.56
N MET A 138 41.40 -8.81 -10.73
CA MET A 138 42.40 -7.76 -10.87
C MET A 138 41.80 -6.38 -10.58
N CYS A 139 40.65 -6.06 -11.18
CA CYS A 139 39.98 -4.77 -10.99
C CYS A 139 39.48 -4.54 -9.54
N VAL A 140 39.07 -5.60 -8.82
CA VAL A 140 38.69 -5.47 -7.39
C VAL A 140 39.87 -5.05 -6.51
N LYS A 141 41.11 -5.35 -6.92
CA LYS A 141 42.34 -5.01 -6.18
C LYS A 141 42.90 -3.64 -6.56
N GLN A 142 42.45 -3.03 -7.64
CA GLN A 142 42.92 -1.72 -8.04
C GLN A 142 42.13 -0.63 -7.31
N PRO A 143 42.78 0.43 -6.81
CA PRO A 143 42.07 1.59 -6.29
C PRO A 143 41.25 2.21 -7.41
N THR A 144 39.98 2.49 -7.14
CA THR A 144 39.06 3.15 -8.08
C THR A 144 39.39 4.64 -8.13
N GLU A 145 40.56 5.00 -8.64
CA GLU A 145 40.87 6.39 -8.97
C GLU A 145 40.36 6.64 -10.40
N PHE A 146 39.46 7.61 -10.51
CA PHE A 146 38.87 8.10 -11.76
C PHE A 146 39.73 9.22 -12.34
#